data_AF-A0A843TBS4-F1
#
_entry.id   AF-A0A843TBS4-F1
#
_cell.length_a   1.000
_cell.length_b   1.000
_cell.length_c   1.000
_cell.angle_alpha   90.00
_cell.angle_beta   90.00
_cell.angle_gamma   90.00
#
_symmetry.space_group_name_H-M   'P 1'
#
loop_
_entity.id
_entity.type
_entity.pdbx_description
1 polymer ?
#
loop_
_entity_poly.entity_id
_entity_poly.type
_entity_poly.pdbx_seq_one_letter_code
_entity_poly.pdbx_strand_id
1 'polypeptide(L)'
;MSVRNTVKSIQDIMRQDVGVDGDAQRISQLCWMFFLKIIDDQDRELELMQDDYRSPIPEKFQWRNWAADPEGMTGDALLAFINGEMFP
;
A
#
# COMPACT_ATOMS: atom_id res chain seq x y z
N MET A 1 -3.17 -11.77 -15.76
CA MET A 1 -3.36 -12.57 -14.52
C MET A 1 -4.77 -12.29 -13.99
N SER A 2 -5.48 -13.31 -13.49
CA SER A 2 -6.76 -13.07 -12.78
C SER A 2 -6.47 -12.47 -11.40
N VAL A 3 -7.33 -11.55 -10.94
CA VAL A 3 -7.26 -10.93 -9.59
C VAL A 3 -7.08 -11.98 -8.49
N ARG A 4 -7.76 -13.13 -8.64
CA ARG A 4 -7.66 -14.25 -7.70
C ARG A 4 -6.23 -14.80 -7.58
N ASN A 5 -5.50 -14.88 -8.69
CA ASN A 5 -4.13 -15.38 -8.70
C ASN A 5 -3.18 -14.38 -8.04
N THR A 6 -3.38 -13.08 -8.27
CA THR A 6 -2.60 -12.03 -7.61
C THR A 6 -2.80 -12.06 -6.09
N VAL A 7 -4.05 -12.12 -5.62
CA VAL A 7 -4.36 -12.20 -4.19
C VAL A 7 -3.72 -13.44 -3.56
N LYS A 8 -3.83 -14.60 -4.21
CA LYS A 8 -3.21 -15.83 -3.72
C LYS A 8 -1.69 -15.71 -3.63
N SER A 9 -1.05 -15.12 -4.65
CA SER A 9 0.40 -14.89 -4.64
C SER A 9 0.84 -14.01 -3.46
N ILE A 10 0.09 -12.95 -3.15
CA ILE A 10 0.43 -12.08 -2.02
C ILE A 10 0.25 -12.84 -0.70
N GLN A 11 -0.86 -13.57 -0.55
CA GLN A 11 -1.09 -14.41 0.65
C GLN A 11 0.02 -15.43 0.86
N ASP A 12 0.51 -16.07 -0.20
CA ASP A 12 1.61 -17.02 -0.16
C ASP A 12 2.94 -16.35 0.25
N ILE A 13 3.22 -15.13 -0.21
CA ILE A 13 4.38 -14.33 0.26
C ILE A 13 4.27 -14.01 1.75
N MET A 14 3.11 -13.53 2.20
CA MET A 14 2.88 -13.20 3.61
C MET A 14 2.99 -14.42 4.53
N ARG A 15 2.94 -15.67 4.02
CA ARG A 15 3.13 -16.89 4.84
C ARG A 15 4.54 -17.02 5.39
N GLN A 16 5.48 -16.31 4.79
CA GLN A 16 6.87 -16.27 5.21
C GLN A 16 7.11 -15.23 6.32
N ASP A 17 6.15 -14.33 6.54
CA ASP A 17 6.27 -13.29 7.57
C ASP A 17 5.96 -13.87 8.96
N VAL A 18 6.98 -13.89 9.82
CA VAL A 18 6.90 -14.37 11.21
C VAL A 18 6.08 -13.43 12.12
N GLY A 19 5.81 -12.20 11.69
CA GLY A 19 5.05 -11.20 12.44
C GLY A 19 3.54 -11.26 12.23
N VAL A 20 3.05 -12.11 11.32
CA VAL A 20 1.62 -12.21 10.95
C VAL A 20 1.07 -13.59 11.29
N ASP A 21 0.35 -13.70 12.41
CA ASP A 21 -0.32 -14.93 12.84
C ASP A 21 -1.80 -14.94 12.42
N GLY A 22 -2.16 -15.94 11.61
CA GLY A 22 -3.54 -16.17 11.16
C GLY A 22 -4.03 -15.34 9.96
N ASP A 23 -5.16 -15.79 9.40
CA ASP A 23 -5.76 -15.21 8.19
C ASP A 23 -6.32 -13.80 8.41
N ALA A 24 -6.86 -13.51 9.61
CA ALA A 24 -7.42 -12.21 9.93
C ALA A 24 -6.38 -11.08 9.86
N GLN A 25 -5.17 -11.33 10.38
CA GLN A 25 -4.08 -10.35 10.34
C GLN A 25 -3.59 -10.14 8.90
N ARG A 26 -3.53 -11.20 8.09
CA ARG A 26 -3.18 -11.10 6.66
C ARG A 26 -4.17 -10.26 5.88
N ILE A 27 -5.46 -10.47 6.12
CA ILE A 27 -6.53 -9.67 5.52
C ILE A 27 -6.38 -8.20 5.92
N SER A 28 -6.09 -7.92 7.21
CA SER A 28 -5.87 -6.55 7.68
C SER A 28 -4.70 -5.87 6.98
N GLN A 29 -3.58 -6.56 6.78
CA GLN A 29 -2.42 -6.03 6.06
C GLN A 29 -2.74 -5.75 4.58
N LEU A 30 -3.49 -6.63 3.92
CA LEU A 30 -3.96 -6.39 2.55
C LEU A 30 -4.92 -5.21 2.46
N CYS A 31 -5.82 -5.06 3.44
CA CYS A 31 -6.85 -4.02 3.43
C CYS A 31 -6.27 -2.61 3.36
N TRP A 32 -5.30 -2.27 4.21
CA TRP A 32 -4.75 -0.91 4.21
C TRP A 32 -3.91 -0.63 2.96
N MET A 33 -3.15 -1.62 2.46
CA MET A 33 -2.39 -1.47 1.22
C MET A 33 -3.30 -1.26 0.01
N PHE A 34 -4.37 -2.05 -0.12
CA PHE A 34 -5.34 -1.85 -1.19
C PHE A 34 -6.08 -0.53 -1.07
N PHE A 35 -6.44 -0.12 0.14
CA PHE A 35 -7.06 1.17 0.38
C PHE A 35 -6.19 2.32 -0.14
N LEU A 36 -4.90 2.35 0.23
CA LEU A 36 -3.97 3.36 -0.26
C LEU A 36 -3.77 3.30 -1.79
N LYS A 37 -3.65 2.10 -2.36
CA LYS A 37 -3.49 1.93 -3.81
C LYS A 37 -4.69 2.45 -4.59
N ILE A 38 -5.91 2.13 -4.12
CA ILE A 38 -7.17 2.53 -4.77
C ILE A 38 -7.37 4.03 -4.66
N ILE A 39 -7.13 4.62 -3.48
CA ILE A 39 -7.21 6.07 -3.31
C ILE A 39 -6.21 6.77 -4.22
N ASP A 40 -4.96 6.32 -4.27
CA ASP A 40 -3.96 6.95 -5.13
C ASP A 40 -4.35 6.91 -6.62
N ASP A 41 -4.94 5.80 -7.09
CA ASP A 41 -5.48 5.74 -8.46
C ASP A 41 -6.63 6.73 -8.67
N GLN A 42 -7.55 6.84 -7.70
CA GLN A 42 -8.66 7.78 -7.75
C GLN A 42 -8.17 9.24 -7.72
N ASP A 43 -7.20 9.55 -6.87
CA ASP A 43 -6.59 10.87 -6.75
C ASP A 43 -5.97 11.28 -8.08
N ARG A 44 -5.26 10.37 -8.77
CA ARG A 44 -4.70 10.64 -10.11
C ARG A 44 -5.76 10.95 -11.14
N GLU A 45 -6.90 10.27 -11.11
CA GLU A 45 -8.02 10.56 -12.01
C GLU A 45 -8.64 11.93 -11.69
N LEU A 46 -8.84 12.25 -10.41
CA LEU A 46 -9.42 13.51 -9.97
C LEU A 46 -8.51 14.71 -10.26
N GLU A 47 -7.19 14.58 -10.04
CA GLU A 47 -6.19 15.59 -10.38
C GLU A 47 -6.20 15.95 -11.88
N LEU A 48 -6.56 15.01 -12.76
CA LEU A 48 -6.68 15.24 -14.20
C LEU A 48 -8.03 15.86 -14.60
N MET A 49 -9.07 15.68 -13.78
CA MET A 49 -10.42 16.14 -14.07
C MET A 49 -10.79 17.46 -13.36
N GLN A 50 -10.09 17.80 -12.28
CA GLN A 50 -10.40 18.92 -11.39
C GLN A 50 -9.12 19.69 -11.05
N ASP A 51 -9.00 20.91 -11.57
CA ASP A 51 -7.79 21.74 -11.43
C ASP A 51 -7.47 22.12 -9.97
N ASP A 52 -8.47 22.13 -9.08
CA ASP A 52 -8.36 22.52 -7.67
C ASP A 52 -8.45 21.34 -6.69
N TYR A 53 -8.43 20.11 -7.21
CA TYR A 53 -8.45 18.92 -6.37
C TYR A 53 -7.19 18.84 -5.50
N ARG A 54 -7.38 18.43 -4.24
CA ARG A 54 -6.30 18.15 -3.29
C ARG A 54 -6.51 16.78 -2.68
N SER A 55 -5.52 15.92 -2.83
CA SER A 55 -5.51 14.61 -2.19
C SER A 55 -5.69 14.76 -0.66
N PRO A 56 -6.54 13.93 -0.04
CA PRO A 56 -6.63 13.87 1.42
C PRO A 56 -5.38 13.24 2.06
N ILE A 57 -4.54 12.56 1.27
CA ILE A 57 -3.32 11.92 1.72
C ILE A 57 -2.14 12.89 1.52
N PRO A 58 -1.36 13.19 2.58
CA PRO A 58 -0.14 13.97 2.45
C PRO A 58 0.80 13.38 1.40
N GLU A 59 1.45 14.22 0.60
CA GLU A 59 2.28 13.81 -0.55
C GLU A 59 3.24 12.65 -0.20
N LYS A 60 3.99 12.76 0.90
CA LYS A 60 4.94 11.71 1.31
C LYS A 60 4.33 10.33 1.58
N PHE A 61 3.02 10.25 1.86
CA PHE A 61 2.31 9.02 2.18
C PHE A 61 1.44 8.49 1.03
N GLN A 62 1.32 9.23 -0.07
CA GLN A 62 0.63 8.77 -1.27
C GLN A 62 1.34 7.54 -1.85
N TRP A 63 0.58 6.52 -2.27
CA TRP A 63 1.11 5.25 -2.75
C TRP A 63 2.18 5.44 -3.84
N ARG A 64 1.94 6.38 -4.76
CA ARG A 64 2.85 6.71 -5.86
C ARG A 64 4.26 7.13 -5.43
N ASN A 65 4.44 7.62 -4.20
CA ASN A 65 5.69 8.20 -3.74
C ASN A 65 6.59 7.25 -2.95
N TRP A 66 6.07 6.11 -2.47
CA TRP A 66 6.87 5.16 -1.69
C TRP A 66 6.72 3.69 -2.12
N ALA A 67 5.58 3.32 -2.76
CA ALA A 67 5.26 1.93 -3.09
C ALA A 67 5.21 1.62 -4.59
N ALA A 68 5.24 2.62 -5.46
CA ALA A 68 5.08 2.41 -6.90
C ALA A 68 6.36 1.97 -7.62
N ASP A 69 7.53 2.23 -7.04
CA ASP A 69 8.83 1.85 -7.59
C ASP A 69 9.21 0.42 -7.13
N PRO A 70 9.38 -0.56 -8.05
CA PRO A 70 9.82 -1.91 -7.71
C PRO A 70 11.22 -1.97 -7.08
N GLU A 71 12.09 -0.98 -7.36
CA GLU A 71 13.42 -0.86 -6.77
C GLU A 71 13.46 0.14 -5.59
N GLY A 72 12.28 0.57 -5.12
CA GLY A 72 12.12 1.55 -4.06
C GLY A 72 12.51 1.05 -2.66
N MET A 73 11.99 1.74 -1.65
CA MET A 73 12.32 1.47 -0.25
C MET A 73 11.92 0.04 0.17
N THR A 74 12.83 -0.68 0.80
CA THR A 74 12.63 -2.07 1.27
C THR A 74 13.27 -2.32 2.63
N GLY A 75 13.05 -3.51 3.22
CA GLY A 75 13.66 -3.94 4.47
C GLY A 75 13.41 -2.99 5.64
N ASP A 76 14.44 -2.77 6.46
CA ASP A 76 14.37 -1.94 7.68
C ASP A 76 13.95 -0.50 7.39
N ALA A 77 14.34 0.06 6.24
CA ALA A 77 13.95 1.42 5.87
C ALA A 77 12.43 1.52 5.66
N LEU A 78 11.85 0.54 4.97
CA LEU A 78 10.40 0.48 4.76
C LEU A 78 9.66 0.29 6.08
N LEU A 79 10.16 -0.60 6.95
CA LEU A 79 9.56 -0.82 8.26
C LEU A 79 9.59 0.44 9.14
N ALA A 80 10.72 1.17 9.14
CA ALA A 80 10.85 2.42 9.89
C ALA A 80 9.91 3.50 9.36
N PHE A 81 9.74 3.61 8.04
CA PHE A 81 8.81 4.55 7.43
C PHE A 81 7.36 4.23 7.78
N ILE A 82 6.93 2.97 7.61
CA ILE A 82 5.54 2.58 7.86
C ILE A 82 5.19 2.71 9.35
N ASN A 83 6.03 2.18 10.24
CA ASN A 83 5.74 2.14 11.68
C ASN A 83 6.09 3.43 12.42
N GLY A 84 7.04 4.22 11.91
CA GLY A 84 7.53 5.43 12.58
C GLY A 84 6.91 6.72 12.05
N GLU A 85 6.45 6.74 10.80
CA GLU A 85 5.90 7.94 10.17
C GLU A 85 4.45 7.80 9.72
N MET A 86 4.11 6.71 9.02
CA MET A 86 2.78 6.56 8.43
C MET A 86 1.72 6.16 9.46
N PHE A 87 2.04 5.21 10.32
CA PHE A 87 1.17 4.70 11.38
C PHE A 87 1.91 4.71 12.73
N PRO A 88 2.15 5.91 13.32
CA PRO A 88 2.80 6.02 14.62
C PRO A 88 1.93 5.51 15.78
#